data_AF-A0A2K3KKK0-F1
#
_entry.id   AF-A0A2K3KKK0-F1
#
_cell.length_a   1.000
_cell.length_b   1.000
_cell.length_c   1.000
_cell.angle_alpha   90.00
_cell.angle_beta   90.00
_cell.angle_gamma   90.00
#
_symmetry.space_group_name_H-M   'P 1'
#
loop_
_entity.id
_entity.type
_entity.pdbx_description
1 polymer ?
#
loop_
_entity_poly.entity_id
_entity_poly.type
_entity_poly.pdbx_seq_one_letter_code
_entity_poly.pdbx_strand_id
1 'polypeptide(L)' 'METVLIVVDAWVLELRGLDMVLGVSWLSTLGKVVMDWKTLSMQFMHENQIEIL' A
#
# COMPACT_ATOMS: atom_id res chain seq x y z
N MET A 1 -14.39 12.15 2.44
CA MET A 1 -13.47 11.16 1.86
C MET A 1 -13.82 9.86 2.55
N GLU A 2 -14.21 8.83 1.80
CA GLU A 2 -14.46 7.51 2.39
C GLU A 2 -13.11 6.87 2.71
N THR A 3 -13.05 6.16 3.84
CA THR A 3 -11.84 5.48 4.29
C THR A 3 -11.90 4.03 3.85
N VAL A 4 -10.88 3.56 3.14
CA VAL A 4 -10.75 2.14 2.81
C VAL A 4 -10.02 1.41 3.94
N LEU A 5 -10.60 0.30 4.38
CA LEU A 5 -10.00 -0.60 5.36
C LEU A 5 -9.33 -1.76 4.62
N ILE A 6 -8.00 -1.86 4.77
CA ILE A 6 -7.21 -2.96 4.23
C ILE A 6 -6.68 -3.79 5.40
N VAL A 7 -7.04 -5.07 5.43
CA VAL A 7 -6.55 -6.02 6.44
C VAL A 7 -5.34 -6.76 5.88
N VAL A 8 -4.25 -6.78 6.64
CA VAL A 8 -2.97 -7.35 6.21
C VAL A 8 -2.33 -8.14 7.35
N ASP A 9 -1.70 -9.27 7.02
CA ASP A 9 -0.80 -9.97 7.93
C ASP A 9 0.59 -9.33 7.85
N ALA A 10 1.16 -8.94 9.00
CA ALA A 10 2.44 -8.23 9.07
C ALA A 10 3.40 -8.87 10.08
N TRP A 11 4.70 -8.77 9.78
CA TRP A 11 5.76 -9.12 10.72
C TRP A 11 6.09 -7.92 11.60
N VAL A 12 6.17 -8.15 12.92
CA VAL A 12 6.59 -7.11 13.87
C VAL A 12 8.12 -7.08 13.92
N LEU A 13 8.70 -5.97 13.51
CA LEU A 13 10.15 -5.75 13.42
C LEU A 13 10.51 -4.45 14.13
N GLU A 14 11.66 -4.41 14.81
CA GLU A 14 12.20 -3.17 15.37
C GLU A 14 12.84 -2.35 14.24
N LEU A 15 12.04 -1.49 13.61
CA LEU A 15 12.49 -0.61 12.55
C LEU A 15 12.94 0.73 13.14
N ARG A 16 14.16 1.16 12.81
CA ARG A 16 14.65 2.49 13.22
C ARG A 16 14.20 3.52 12.18
N GLY A 17 13.28 4.40 12.57
CA GLY A 17 12.88 5.55 11.76
C GLY A 17 11.86 5.25 10.65
N LEU A 18 11.21 4.09 10.67
CA LEU A 18 10.14 3.71 9.75
C LEU A 18 9.01 3.07 10.56
N ASP A 19 7.76 3.45 10.26
CA ASP A 19 6.59 2.88 10.96
C ASP A 19 6.20 1.52 10.39
N MET A 20 6.26 1.35 9.06
CA MET A 20 5.90 0.11 8.37
C MET A 20 6.63 -0.01 7.03
N VAL A 21 6.99 -1.24 6.65
CA VAL A 21 7.54 -1.55 5.32
C VAL A 21 6.55 -2.44 4.58
N LEU A 22 6.03 -1.93 3.47
CA LEU A 22 5.18 -2.69 2.55
C LEU A 22 6.07 -3.48 1.60
N GLY A 23 6.28 -4.76 1.94
CA GLY A 23 7.10 -5.66 1.13
C GLY A 23 6.44 -6.02 -0.21
N VAL A 24 7.25 -6.48 -1.16
CA VAL A 24 6.78 -6.92 -2.50
C VAL A 24 5.72 -8.02 -2.41
N SER A 25 5.82 -8.90 -1.41
CA SER A 25 4.83 -9.97 -1.18
C SER A 25 3.44 -9.44 -0.86
N TRP A 26 3.33 -8.28 -0.21
CA TRP A 26 2.04 -7.67 0.06
C TRP A 26 1.59 -6.84 -1.14
N LEU A 27 2.49 -6.06 -1.74
CA LEU A 27 2.19 -5.23 -2.93
C LEU A 27 1.67 -6.07 -4.11
N SER A 28 2.13 -7.31 -4.26
CA SER A 28 1.64 -8.21 -5.32
C SER A 28 0.17 -8.61 -5.15
N THR A 29 -0.39 -8.51 -3.93
CA THR A 29 -1.81 -8.79 -3.67
C THR A 29 -2.74 -7.71 -4.21
N LEU A 30 -2.21 -6.49 -4.45
CA LEU A 30 -2.97 -5.36 -5.01
C LEU A 30 -3.14 -5.46 -6.54
N GLY A 31 -2.48 -6.42 -7.19
CA GLY A 31 -2.49 -6.56 -8.63
C GLY A 31 -1.65 -5.47 -9.31
N LYS A 32 -2.26 -4.71 -10.24
CA LYS A 32 -1.56 -3.67 -10.98
C LYS A 32 -1.47 -2.39 -10.16
N VAL A 33 -0.25 -1.99 -9.84
CA VAL A 33 0.06 -0.75 -9.12
C VAL A 33 0.74 0.24 -10.07
N VAL A 34 0.39 1.52 -9.95
CA VAL A 34 1.06 2.64 -10.62
C VAL A 34 1.73 3.51 -9.57
N MET A 35 3.03 3.75 -9.72
CA MET A 35 3.80 4.61 -8.82
C MET A 35 4.00 5.98 -9.45
N ASP A 36 3.60 7.04 -8.76
CA ASP A 36 3.97 8.42 -9.09
C ASP A 36 5.15 8.85 -8.22
N TRP A 37 6.34 8.88 -8.82
CA TRP A 37 7.57 9.27 -8.14
C TRP A 37 7.67 10.78 -7.87
N LYS A 38 6.84 11.60 -8.50
CA LYS A 38 6.82 13.05 -8.28
C LYS A 38 6.06 13.40 -7.00
N THR A 39 4.94 12.73 -6.76
CA THR A 39 4.10 12.93 -5.56
C THR A 39 4.39 11.91 -4.47
N LEU A 40 5.22 10.90 -4.76
CA LEU A 40 5.50 9.76 -3.89
C LEU A 40 4.24 9.01 -3.46
N SER A 41 3.27 8.94 -4.37
CA SER A 41 2.01 8.22 -4.16
C SER A 41 1.92 6.98 -5.04
N MET A 42 1.20 5.97 -4.59
CA MET A 42 0.87 4.79 -5.40
C MET A 42 -0.63 4.68 -5.63
N GLN A 43 -1.02 4.09 -6.76
CA GLN A 43 -2.41 3.86 -7.12
C GLN A 43 -2.66 2.40 -7.47
N PHE A 44 -3.79 1.87 -7.04
CA PHE A 44 -4.22 0.51 -7.36
C PHE A 44 -5.75 0.42 -7.40
N MET A 45 -6.27 -0.66 -7.99
CA MET A 45 -7.70 -0.90 -8.09
C MET A 45 -8.17 -1.71 -6.87
N HIS A 46 -9.17 -1.22 -6.15
CA HIS A 46 -9.84 -1.93 -5.07
C HIS A 46 -11.36 -1.79 -5.26
N GLU A 47 -12.09 -2.91 -5.28
CA GLU A 47 -13.56 -2.92 -5.47
C GLU A 47 -14.06 -2.07 -6.66
N ASN A 48 -13.29 -2.05 -7.75
CA ASN A 48 -13.57 -1.27 -8.96
C ASN A 48 -13.48 0.26 -8.78
N GLN A 49 -12.77 0.70 -7.74
CA GLN A 49 -12.39 2.10 -7.46
C GLN A 49 -10.86 2.24 -7.44
N ILE A 50 -10.37 3.42 -7.83
CA ILE A 50 -8.93 3.73 -7.77
C ILE A 50 -8.62 4.28 -6.39
N GLU A 51 -7.78 3.56 -5.65
CA GLU A 51 -7.26 4.00 -4.37
C GLU A 51 -5.88 4.63 -4.53
N ILE A 52 -5.61 5.66 -3.73
CA ILE A 52 -4.33 6.37 -3.71
C ILE A 52 -3.75 6.26 -2.29
N LEU A 53 -2.53 5.73 -2.20
CA LEU A 53 -1.74 5.67 -0.96
C LEU A 53 -0.56 6.62 -1.02
#